data_AF-A0A6N8F4Y9-F1
#
_entry.id   AF-A0A6N8F4Y9-F1
#
_cell.length_a   1.000
_cell.length_b   1.000
_cell.length_c   1.000
_cell.angle_alpha   90.00
_cell.angle_beta   90.00
_cell.angle_gamma   90.00
#
_symmetry.space_group_name_H-M   'P 1'
#
loop_
_entity.id
_entity.type
_entity.pdbx_description
1 polymer ?
#
loop_
_entity_poly.entity_id
_entity_poly.type
_entity_poly.pdbx_seq_one_letter_code
_entity_poly.pdbx_strand_id
1 'polypeptide(L)'
;MKILALLQLPPPVHGASRMNRLSLDVLKEEYPHTKAINIGLANDASDVNSLSISKLLKFIKLLGSVWLYSFKVRPDQIYASISPTGGAFIKDFMFLFVAKLMKIPIKFHIHGNGISNFYNKKVYRKLYNFLLEGETLIVLSPELKKNILV
;
A
#
# COMPACT_ATOMS: atom_id res chain seq x y z
N MET A 1 17.48 9.99 -5.19
CA MET A 1 16.42 8.99 -5.43
C MET A 1 15.08 9.58 -5.03
N LYS A 2 14.08 9.54 -5.92
CA LYS A 2 12.71 9.98 -5.70
C LYS A 2 11.86 8.78 -5.30
N ILE A 3 11.39 8.74 -4.06
CA ILE A 3 10.53 7.65 -3.59
C ILE A 3 9.10 8.16 -3.47
N LEU A 4 8.14 7.38 -3.95
CA LEU A 4 6.73 7.57 -3.64
C LEU A 4 6.33 6.58 -2.53
N ALA A 5 6.07 7.09 -1.34
CA ALA A 5 5.62 6.30 -0.20
C ALA A 5 4.08 6.28 -0.15
N LEU A 6 3.48 5.12 -0.38
CA LEU A 6 2.03 4.88 -0.32
C LEU A 6 1.71 4.12 0.96
N LEU A 7 1.31 4.85 2.00
CA LEU A 7 1.22 4.33 3.36
C LEU A 7 -0.13 4.63 4.00
N GLN A 8 -0.57 3.76 4.92
CA GLN A 8 -1.63 4.11 5.86
C GLN A 8 -0.98 4.87 7.02
N LEU A 9 -1.26 6.17 7.12
CA LEU A 9 -0.70 7.05 8.15
C LEU A 9 -1.77 7.43 9.18
N PRO A 10 -1.39 7.74 10.44
CA PRO A 10 -2.33 8.22 11.44
C PRO A 10 -2.97 9.57 11.07
N PRO A 11 -4.21 9.86 11.51
CA PRO A 11 -5.19 8.96 12.15
C PRO A 11 -5.93 8.05 11.13
N PRO A 12 -6.55 6.93 11.57
CA PRO A 12 -6.61 6.37 12.93
C PRO A 12 -5.28 5.75 13.39
N VAL A 13 -5.04 5.75 14.71
CA VAL A 13 -3.82 5.16 15.30
C VAL A 13 -4.03 3.66 15.55
N HIS A 14 -3.28 2.84 14.82
CA HIS A 14 -3.11 1.41 15.02
C HIS A 14 -1.66 0.99 14.76
N GLY A 15 -1.28 -0.25 15.12
CA GLY A 15 0.11 -0.74 15.01
C GLY A 15 0.74 -0.48 13.64
N ALA A 16 0.10 -0.90 12.56
CA ALA A 16 0.60 -0.67 11.20
C ALA A 16 0.73 0.82 10.83
N SER A 17 -0.22 1.68 11.21
CA SER A 17 -0.13 3.13 10.92
C SER A 17 1.03 3.81 11.67
N ARG A 18 1.31 3.39 12.90
CA ARG A 18 2.42 3.90 13.70
C ARG A 18 3.75 3.47 13.11
N MET A 19 3.87 2.20 12.73
CA MET A 19 5.07 1.68 12.08
C MET A 19 5.31 2.35 10.73
N ASN A 20 4.27 2.55 9.93
CA ASN A 20 4.37 3.30 8.68
C ASN A 20 4.88 4.73 8.89
N ARG A 21 4.46 5.40 9.97
CA ARG A 21 4.97 6.75 10.27
C ARG A 21 6.46 6.71 10.61
N LEU A 22 6.90 5.79 11.48
CA LEU A 22 8.32 5.64 11.83
C LEU A 22 9.17 5.30 10.60
N SER A 23 8.71 4.35 9.77
CA SER A 23 9.40 4.01 8.52
C SER A 23 9.49 5.19 7.56
N LEU A 24 8.43 6.01 7.48
CA LEU A 24 8.44 7.21 6.64
C LEU A 24 9.43 8.27 7.12
N ASP A 25 9.53 8.46 8.44
CA ASP A 25 10.43 9.47 9.01
C ASP A 25 11.90 9.10 8.68
N VAL A 26 12.29 7.84 8.89
CA VAL A 26 13.63 7.32 8.48
C VAL A 26 13.83 7.42 6.97
N LEU A 27 12.81 7.05 6.18
CA LEU A 27 12.89 7.08 4.72
C LEU A 27 13.12 8.50 4.18
N LYS A 28 12.55 9.52 4.84
CA LYS A 28 12.73 10.92 4.46
C LYS A 28 14.08 11.48 4.88
N GLU A 29 14.62 11.02 6.01
CA GLU A 29 15.97 11.37 6.46
C GLU A 29 17.02 10.90 5.45
N GLU A 30 16.94 9.62 5.05
CA GLU A 30 17.85 9.03 4.06
C GLU A 30 17.58 9.49 2.62
N TYR A 31 16.31 9.73 2.27
CA TYR A 31 15.90 10.15 0.93
C TYR A 31 15.01 11.39 0.98
N PRO A 32 15.60 12.60 1.01
CA PRO A 32 14.88 13.87 1.18
C PRO A 32 13.81 14.16 0.12
N HIS A 33 13.93 13.57 -1.08
CA HIS A 33 12.94 13.71 -2.15
C HIS A 33 11.77 12.71 -2.06
N THR A 34 11.60 12.06 -0.91
CA THR A 34 10.49 11.14 -0.66
C THR A 34 9.16 11.90 -0.55
N LYS A 35 8.23 11.58 -1.44
CA LYS A 35 6.84 12.04 -1.36
C LYS A 35 5.99 10.97 -0.68
N ALA A 36 5.32 11.34 0.41
CA ALA A 36 4.32 10.48 1.04
C ALA A 36 2.90 10.83 0.59
N ILE A 37 2.10 9.81 0.34
CA ILE A 37 0.65 9.91 0.15
C ILE A 37 -0.02 8.95 1.13
N ASN A 38 -0.91 9.48 1.97
CA ASN A 38 -1.72 8.66 2.87
C ASN A 38 -2.82 7.97 2.05
N ILE A 39 -2.77 6.65 1.95
CA ILE A 39 -3.77 5.82 1.26
C ILE A 39 -4.84 5.26 2.20
N GLY A 40 -4.81 5.64 3.48
CA GLY A 40 -5.91 5.42 4.43
C GLY A 40 -7.12 6.28 4.08
N LEU A 41 -8.31 5.67 4.02
CA LEU A 41 -9.57 6.38 3.72
C LEU A 41 -10.43 6.64 4.98
N ALA A 42 -10.06 6.08 6.12
CA ALA A 42 -10.72 6.33 7.38
C ALA A 42 -10.21 7.65 7.96
N ASN A 43 -11.11 8.54 8.36
CA ASN A 43 -10.73 9.77 9.05
C ASN A 43 -10.61 9.51 10.57
N ASP A 44 -11.42 8.56 11.07
CA ASP A 44 -11.49 8.15 12.47
C ASP A 44 -11.73 6.63 12.61
N ALA A 45 -11.51 6.09 13.81
CA ALA A 45 -11.72 4.67 14.11
C ALA A 45 -13.20 4.23 13.96
N SER A 46 -14.15 5.13 14.25
CA SER A 46 -15.59 4.91 14.02
C SER A 46 -15.96 4.84 12.54
N ASP A 47 -15.09 5.34 11.68
CA ASP A 47 -15.29 5.50 10.25
C ASP A 47 -14.81 4.29 9.43
N VAL A 48 -14.27 3.25 10.09
CA VAL A 48 -13.70 2.09 9.41
C VAL A 48 -14.76 1.24 8.69
N ASN A 49 -16.04 1.28 9.12
CA ASN A 49 -17.10 0.40 8.62
C ASN A 49 -18.22 1.06 7.80
N SER A 50 -18.20 2.37 7.56
CA SER A 50 -19.26 3.05 6.77
C SER A 50 -18.85 3.28 5.31
N LEU A 51 -19.63 2.77 4.35
CA LEU A 51 -19.53 3.14 2.94
C LEU A 51 -20.27 4.45 2.72
N SER A 52 -19.53 5.55 2.59
CA SER A 52 -20.08 6.88 2.31
C SER A 52 -19.68 7.32 0.91
N ILE A 53 -20.59 7.98 0.19
CA ILE A 53 -20.31 8.64 -1.11
C ILE A 53 -19.08 9.57 -1.00
N SER A 54 -18.92 10.23 0.16
CA SER A 54 -17.75 11.06 0.45
C SER A 54 -16.44 10.27 0.40
N LYS A 55 -16.42 9.02 0.90
CA LYS A 55 -15.24 8.14 0.85
C LYS A 55 -14.93 7.68 -0.57
N LEU A 56 -15.96 7.41 -1.37
CA LEU A 56 -15.76 7.07 -2.79
C LEU A 56 -15.15 8.25 -3.56
N LEU A 57 -15.67 9.47 -3.38
CA LEU A 57 -15.11 10.66 -4.01
C LEU A 57 -13.68 10.94 -3.54
N LYS A 58 -13.39 10.80 -2.23
CA LYS A 58 -12.03 10.91 -1.68
C LYS A 58 -11.11 9.88 -2.32
N PHE A 59 -11.55 8.63 -2.43
CA PHE A 59 -10.80 7.56 -3.09
C PHE A 59 -10.49 7.88 -4.54
N ILE A 60 -11.49 8.29 -5.35
CA ILE A 60 -11.28 8.61 -6.77
C ILE A 60 -10.29 9.77 -6.94
N LYS A 61 -10.42 10.83 -6.14
CA LYS A 61 -9.47 11.96 -6.15
C LYS A 61 -8.05 11.52 -5.80
N LEU A 62 -7.93 10.71 -4.75
CA LEU A 62 -6.65 10.18 -4.30
C LEU A 62 -6.01 9.27 -5.35
N LEU A 63 -6.80 8.40 -5.98
CA LEU A 63 -6.37 7.49 -7.03
C LEU A 63 -5.84 8.27 -8.23
N GLY A 64 -6.60 9.27 -8.70
CA GLY A 64 -6.16 10.18 -9.75
C GLY A 64 -4.85 10.90 -9.40
N SER A 65 -4.68 11.34 -8.15
CA SER A 65 -3.45 12.00 -7.70
C SER A 65 -2.23 11.08 -7.71
N VAL A 66 -2.37 9.84 -7.25
CA VAL A 66 -1.30 8.82 -7.24
C VAL A 66 -0.88 8.48 -8.66
N TRP A 67 -1.87 8.29 -9.55
CA TRP A 67 -1.61 7.97 -10.95
C TRP A 67 -0.95 9.14 -11.67
N LEU A 68 -1.51 10.35 -11.54
CA LEU A 68 -0.95 11.55 -12.15
C LEU A 68 0.47 11.82 -11.68
N TYR A 69 0.73 11.69 -10.37
CA TYR A 69 2.08 11.84 -9.82
C TYR A 69 3.03 10.78 -10.37
N SER A 70 2.61 9.51 -10.39
CA SER A 70 3.40 8.41 -10.95
C SER A 70 3.78 8.68 -12.40
N PHE A 71 2.83 9.09 -13.25
CA PHE A 71 3.09 9.40 -14.65
C PHE A 71 4.00 10.61 -14.87
N LYS A 72 3.77 11.71 -14.14
CA LYS A 72 4.51 12.97 -14.31
C LYS A 72 5.92 12.91 -13.72
N VAL A 73 6.03 12.39 -12.50
CA VAL A 73 7.29 12.42 -11.74
C VAL A 73 8.15 11.19 -12.04
N ARG A 74 7.51 10.06 -12.37
CA ARG A 74 8.14 8.73 -12.52
C ARG A 74 9.13 8.48 -11.37
N PRO A 75 8.63 8.20 -10.15
CA PRO A 75 9.51 7.92 -9.02
C PRO A 75 10.43 6.74 -9.35
N ASP A 76 11.63 6.76 -8.79
CA ASP A 76 12.62 5.70 -9.00
C ASP A 76 12.18 4.40 -8.31
N GLN A 77 11.38 4.52 -7.24
CA GLN A 77 10.87 3.41 -6.46
C GLN A 77 9.56 3.79 -5.74
N ILE A 78 8.68 2.81 -5.54
CA ILE A 78 7.54 2.93 -4.63
C ILE A 78 7.82 2.17 -3.34
N TYR A 79 7.54 2.79 -2.21
CA TYR A 79 7.51 2.14 -0.91
C TYR A 79 6.06 2.04 -0.45
N ALA A 80 5.52 0.83 -0.30
CA ALA A 80 4.10 0.64 -0.07
C ALA A 80 3.82 -0.25 1.12
N SER A 81 2.81 0.09 1.91
CA SER A 81 2.21 -0.85 2.86
C SER A 81 0.84 -1.26 2.36
N ILE A 82 0.61 -2.56 2.22
CA ILE A 82 -0.64 -3.12 1.72
C ILE A 82 -1.43 -3.82 2.81
N SER A 83 -2.74 -3.74 2.69
CA SER A 83 -3.69 -4.50 3.49
C SER A 83 -3.69 -5.95 3.01
N PRO A 84 -3.63 -6.96 3.91
CA PRO A 84 -3.53 -8.36 3.52
C PRO A 84 -4.86 -9.01 3.10
N THR A 85 -5.99 -8.31 3.21
CA THR A 85 -7.32 -8.93 3.14
C THR A 85 -8.36 -8.10 2.38
N GLY A 86 -9.27 -8.82 1.70
CA GLY A 86 -10.55 -8.31 1.21
C GLY A 86 -10.51 -7.05 0.34
N GLY A 87 -11.54 -6.20 0.48
CA GLY A 87 -11.70 -4.97 -0.29
C GLY A 87 -10.60 -3.92 -0.02
N ALA A 88 -9.98 -3.95 1.16
CA ALA A 88 -8.86 -3.08 1.48
C ALA A 88 -7.64 -3.39 0.59
N PHE A 89 -7.36 -4.68 0.34
CA PHE A 89 -6.35 -5.08 -0.64
C PHE A 89 -6.69 -4.61 -2.05
N ILE A 90 -7.95 -4.75 -2.49
CA ILE A 90 -8.35 -4.30 -3.84
C ILE A 90 -8.11 -2.79 -4.02
N LYS A 91 -8.44 -1.99 -3.00
CA LYS A 91 -8.14 -0.55 -2.98
C LYS A 91 -6.63 -0.29 -3.11
N ASP A 92 -5.81 -0.98 -2.33
CA ASP A 92 -4.34 -0.84 -2.37
C ASP A 92 -3.78 -1.28 -3.74
N PHE A 93 -4.31 -2.37 -4.31
CA PHE A 93 -3.98 -2.82 -5.66
C PHE A 93 -4.25 -1.72 -6.70
N MET A 94 -5.39 -1.03 -6.63
CA MET A 94 -5.70 0.05 -7.58
C MET A 94 -4.70 1.21 -7.52
N PHE A 95 -4.20 1.56 -6.33
CA PHE A 95 -3.14 2.56 -6.21
C PHE A 95 -1.81 2.11 -6.81
N LEU A 96 -1.48 0.83 -6.65
CA LEU A 96 -0.18 0.29 -7.04
C LEU A 96 -0.15 -0.28 -8.46
N PHE A 97 -1.30 -0.50 -9.10
CA PHE A 97 -1.39 -1.01 -10.45
C PHE A 97 -0.64 -0.12 -11.46
N VAL A 98 -0.68 1.21 -11.27
CA VAL A 98 0.09 2.16 -12.08
C VAL A 98 1.59 1.88 -12.04
N ALA A 99 2.12 1.42 -10.91
CA ALA A 99 3.53 1.10 -10.75
C ALA A 99 3.94 -0.08 -11.64
N LYS A 100 3.11 -1.13 -11.68
CA LYS A 100 3.33 -2.30 -12.55
C LYS A 100 3.24 -1.92 -14.03
N LEU A 101 2.27 -1.09 -14.42
CA LEU A 101 2.16 -0.57 -15.80
C LEU A 101 3.40 0.22 -16.22
N MET A 102 3.94 1.01 -15.30
CA MET A 102 5.09 1.87 -15.53
C MET A 102 6.44 1.19 -15.30
N LYS A 103 6.45 -0.07 -14.85
CA LYS A 103 7.64 -0.81 -14.43
C LYS A 103 8.46 -0.08 -13.35
N ILE A 104 7.78 0.60 -12.43
CA ILE A 104 8.42 1.23 -11.27
C ILE A 104 8.54 0.16 -10.17
N PRO A 105 9.76 -0.13 -9.66
CA PRO A 105 9.95 -1.16 -8.64
C PRO A 105 9.27 -0.79 -7.34
N ILE A 106 8.74 -1.79 -6.64
CA ILE A 106 7.96 -1.66 -5.42
C ILE A 106 8.66 -2.41 -4.28
N LYS A 107 8.81 -1.74 -3.14
CA LYS A 107 9.17 -2.36 -1.86
C LYS A 107 7.94 -2.41 -0.98
N PHE A 108 7.43 -3.62 -0.74
CA PHE A 108 6.26 -3.84 0.09
C PHE A 108 6.64 -4.02 1.55
N HIS A 109 6.06 -3.22 2.44
CA HIS A 109 6.13 -3.41 3.88
C HIS A 109 4.82 -4.00 4.39
N ILE A 110 4.87 -5.31 4.68
CA ILE A 110 3.70 -6.09 5.07
C ILE A 110 3.71 -6.26 6.59
N HIS A 111 2.76 -5.60 7.25
CA HIS A 111 2.61 -5.63 8.72
C HIS A 111 1.64 -6.71 9.21
N GLY A 112 0.75 -7.19 8.35
CA GLY A 112 -0.37 -8.06 8.74
C GLY A 112 -0.36 -9.41 8.03
N ASN A 113 -0.86 -10.42 8.74
CA ASN A 113 -1.15 -11.72 8.15
C ASN A 113 -2.54 -11.72 7.47
N GLY A 114 -2.79 -12.66 6.56
CA GLY A 114 -4.11 -12.88 5.96
C GLY A 114 -4.13 -12.99 4.44
N ILE A 115 -2.99 -12.81 3.76
CA ILE A 115 -2.89 -13.01 2.31
C ILE A 115 -3.29 -14.45 1.94
N SER A 116 -2.76 -15.44 2.68
CA SER A 116 -3.10 -16.86 2.52
C SER A 116 -4.61 -17.15 2.59
N ASN A 117 -5.34 -16.47 3.48
CA ASN A 117 -6.79 -16.65 3.64
C ASN A 117 -7.58 -16.28 2.37
N PHE A 118 -7.05 -15.37 1.54
CA PHE A 118 -7.68 -14.95 0.28
C PHE A 118 -7.06 -15.62 -0.94
N TYR A 119 -5.90 -16.24 -0.80
CA TYR A 119 -5.14 -16.84 -1.90
C TYR A 119 -5.87 -18.04 -2.55
N ASN A 120 -6.77 -18.73 -1.82
CA ASN A 120 -7.62 -19.78 -2.40
C ASN A 120 -8.63 -19.24 -3.43
N LYS A 121 -8.94 -17.93 -3.41
CA LYS A 121 -9.86 -17.30 -4.37
C LYS A 121 -9.08 -16.93 -5.64
N LYS A 122 -9.45 -17.53 -6.78
CA LYS A 122 -8.76 -17.35 -8.08
C LYS A 122 -8.47 -15.90 -8.44
N VAL A 123 -9.41 -14.98 -8.19
CA VAL A 123 -9.24 -13.55 -8.48
C VAL A 123 -8.15 -12.94 -7.60
N TYR A 124 -8.22 -13.10 -6.29
CA TYR A 124 -7.23 -12.58 -5.35
C TYR A 124 -5.84 -13.16 -5.62
N ARG A 125 -5.74 -14.46 -5.89
CA ARG A 125 -4.47 -15.10 -6.28
C ARG A 125 -3.81 -14.41 -7.47
N LYS A 126 -4.58 -14.17 -8.55
CA LYS A 126 -4.07 -13.47 -9.73
C LYS A 126 -3.59 -12.05 -9.39
N LEU A 127 -4.35 -11.32 -8.57
CA LEU A 127 -4.00 -9.95 -8.18
C LEU A 127 -2.76 -9.91 -7.28
N TYR A 128 -2.64 -10.81 -6.29
CA TYR A 128 -1.45 -10.93 -5.46
C TYR A 128 -0.22 -11.28 -6.28
N ASN A 129 -0.30 -12.31 -7.13
CA ASN A 129 0.82 -12.73 -7.96
C ASN A 129 1.26 -11.58 -8.87
N PHE A 130 0.33 -10.98 -9.60
CA PHE A 130 0.64 -9.84 -10.47
C PHE A 130 1.33 -8.70 -9.72
N LEU A 131 0.86 -8.38 -8.51
CA LEU A 131 1.35 -7.24 -7.76
C LEU A 131 2.71 -7.50 -7.10
N LEU A 132 2.90 -8.69 -6.52
CA LEU A 132 4.08 -9.05 -5.71
C LEU A 132 5.21 -9.70 -6.52
N GLU A 133 4.93 -10.23 -7.72
CA GLU A 133 5.92 -10.90 -8.55
C GLU A 133 7.06 -9.95 -8.95
N GLY A 134 8.29 -10.38 -8.66
CA GLY A 134 9.53 -9.63 -8.92
C GLY A 134 9.83 -8.50 -7.93
N GLU A 135 8.98 -8.30 -6.92
CA GLU A 135 9.09 -7.19 -5.98
C GLU A 135 9.73 -7.59 -4.65
N THR A 136 10.26 -6.61 -3.91
CA THR A 136 10.88 -6.86 -2.59
C THR A 136 9.83 -6.83 -1.49
N LEU A 137 9.81 -7.86 -0.64
CA LEU A 137 8.93 -7.97 0.52
C LEU A 137 9.70 -7.76 1.82
N ILE A 138 9.31 -6.74 2.58
CA ILE A 138 9.73 -6.48 3.95
C ILE A 138 8.63 -7.01 4.87
N VAL A 139 8.98 -8.01 5.68
CA VAL A 139 8.08 -8.72 6.56
C VAL A 139 8.62 -8.69 7.99
N LEU A 140 7.73 -8.75 8.97
CA LEU A 140 8.09 -8.69 10.39
C LEU A 140 8.84 -9.94 10.87
N SER A 141 8.62 -11.10 10.25
CA SER A 141 9.26 -12.35 10.65
C SER A 141 9.28 -13.39 9.53
N PRO A 142 10.15 -14.42 9.64
CA PRO A 142 10.16 -15.56 8.72
C PRO A 142 8.81 -16.30 8.65
N GLU A 143 8.07 -16.38 9.76
CA GLU A 143 6.74 -17.02 9.83
C GLU A 143 5.73 -16.26 8.97
N LEU A 144 5.77 -14.92 9.01
CA LEU A 144 4.92 -14.11 8.15
C LEU A 144 5.27 -14.31 6.68
N LYS A 145 6.56 -14.45 6.34
CA LYS A 145 7.00 -14.76 4.97
C LYS A 145 6.35 -16.04 4.43
N LYS A 146 6.31 -17.10 5.23
CA LYS A 146 5.70 -18.40 4.87
C LYS A 146 4.21 -18.28 4.57
N ASN A 147 3.51 -17.34 5.21
CA ASN A 147 2.08 -17.12 5.00
C ASN A 147 1.77 -16.23 3.77
N ILE A 148 2.79 -15.61 3.17
CA ILE A 148 2.65 -14.72 2.00
C ILE A 148 3.10 -15.44 0.73
N LEU A 149 4.22 -16.16 0.80
CA LEU A 149 4.72 -16.99 -0.29
C LEU A 149 3.97 -18.32 -0.27
N VAL A 150 2.82 -18.35 -0.94
CA VAL A 150 2.00 -19.55 -1.15
C VAL A 150 2.31 -20.17 -2.50
#